data_AF-A0A9P8GJR7-F1
#
_entry.id   AF-A0A9P8GJR7-F1
#
_cell.length_a   1.000
_cell.length_b   1.000
_cell.length_c   1.000
_cell.angle_alpha   90.00
_cell.angle_beta   90.00
_cell.angle_gamma   90.00
#
_symmetry.space_group_name_H-M   'P 1'
#
loop_
_entity.id
_entity.type
_entity.pdbx_description
1 polymer ?
#
loop_
_entity_poly.entity_id
_entity_poly.type
_entity_poly.pdbx_seq_one_letter_code
_entity_poly.pdbx_strand_id
1 'polypeptide(L)'
;MGVFKTLSKVAAYGTVAGAGGWAVWTRKSTFVPLSPSDYIYNTTFYARNNPERNPATADLCVRKVPLSQIKPEYLEKEGKLVERFCAGVWGGLGYAYQRQFLEKKYRDADTESQVWDTKALLESDYPVGTQITDHFEVLTKTPESIIVRCGDSPRKTEVRPSDGLFEMRAEIKQDEGVAEFQLKSVFYQGLGKATGKPMPAHIEFLHRQYTKVLMETAVSNVTR
;
A
#
# COMPACT_ATOMS: atom_id res chain seq x y z
N MET A 1 -8.34 -35.96 -29.97
CA MET A 1 -8.40 -34.53 -30.38
C MET A 1 -9.50 -33.69 -29.68
N GLY A 2 -10.47 -34.29 -28.96
CA GLY A 2 -11.57 -33.56 -28.30
C GLY A 2 -11.26 -33.02 -26.89
N VAL A 3 -10.51 -33.77 -26.06
CA VAL A 3 -10.22 -33.40 -24.66
C VAL A 3 -9.36 -32.13 -24.56
N PHE A 4 -8.34 -31.98 -25.43
CA PHE A 4 -7.51 -30.78 -25.50
C PHE A 4 -8.31 -29.53 -25.91
N LYS A 5 -9.24 -29.64 -26.86
CA LYS A 5 -10.11 -28.50 -27.26
C LYS A 5 -11.06 -28.07 -26.13
N THR A 6 -11.54 -29.00 -25.31
CA THR A 6 -12.42 -28.70 -24.18
C THR A 6 -11.64 -28.07 -23.02
N LEU A 7 -10.44 -28.57 -22.70
CA LEU A 7 -9.54 -27.97 -21.70
C LEU A 7 -9.13 -26.54 -22.07
N SER A 8 -8.78 -26.28 -23.34
CA SER A 8 -8.44 -24.94 -23.81
C SER A 8 -9.62 -23.96 -23.70
N LYS A 9 -10.85 -24.41 -23.98
CA LYS A 9 -12.05 -23.58 -23.82
C LYS A 9 -12.36 -23.28 -22.36
N VAL A 10 -12.30 -24.27 -21.47
CA VAL A 10 -12.50 -24.08 -20.02
C VAL A 10 -11.44 -23.15 -19.43
N ALA A 11 -10.17 -23.29 -19.83
CA ALA A 11 -9.09 -22.40 -19.42
C ALA A 11 -9.28 -20.97 -19.94
N ALA A 12 -9.73 -20.80 -21.19
CA ALA A 12 -10.01 -19.49 -21.77
C ALA A 12 -11.20 -18.80 -21.08
N TYR A 13 -12.31 -19.51 -20.87
CA TYR A 13 -13.47 -18.98 -20.15
C TYR A 13 -13.15 -18.69 -18.67
N GLY A 14 -12.34 -19.53 -18.02
CA GLY A 14 -11.88 -19.29 -16.65
C GLY A 14 -11.00 -18.04 -16.54
N THR A 15 -10.13 -17.81 -17.52
CA THR A 15 -9.25 -16.63 -17.56
C THR A 15 -10.05 -15.35 -17.82
N VAL A 16 -11.01 -15.37 -18.76
CA VAL A 16 -11.89 -14.23 -19.05
C VAL A 16 -12.81 -13.92 -17.87
N ALA A 17 -13.41 -14.95 -17.25
CA ALA A 17 -14.25 -14.77 -16.06
C ALA A 17 -13.43 -14.25 -14.86
N GLY A 18 -12.21 -14.74 -14.67
CA GLY A 18 -11.30 -14.26 -13.64
C GLY A 18 -10.89 -12.80 -13.85
N ALA A 19 -10.48 -12.43 -15.07
CA ALA A 19 -10.12 -11.05 -15.40
C ALA A 19 -11.32 -10.10 -15.33
N GLY A 20 -12.51 -10.53 -15.77
CA GLY A 20 -13.75 -9.78 -15.65
C GLY A 20 -14.18 -9.57 -14.20
N GLY A 21 -14.13 -10.63 -13.38
CA GLY A 21 -14.41 -10.56 -11.95
C GLY A 21 -13.45 -9.62 -11.23
N TRP A 22 -12.15 -9.71 -11.53
CA TRP A 22 -11.13 -8.79 -11.03
C TRP A 22 -11.41 -7.34 -11.39
N ALA A 23 -11.69 -7.08 -12.67
CA ALA A 23 -11.98 -5.74 -13.16
C ALA A 23 -13.21 -5.15 -12.46
N VAL A 24 -14.27 -5.94 -12.28
CA VAL A 24 -15.49 -5.51 -11.56
C VAL A 24 -15.20 -5.26 -10.08
N TRP A 25 -14.47 -6.16 -9.41
CA TRP A 25 -14.18 -6.05 -7.98
C TRP A 25 -13.35 -4.79 -7.67
N THR A 26 -12.34 -4.51 -8.49
CA THR A 26 -11.41 -3.39 -8.30
C THR A 26 -11.77 -2.12 -9.08
N ARG A 27 -12.95 -2.07 -9.71
CA ARG A 27 -13.34 -0.99 -10.64
C ARG A 27 -13.38 0.40 -10.00
N LYS A 28 -13.60 0.46 -8.68
CA LYS A 28 -13.75 1.72 -7.95
C LYS A 28 -12.40 2.29 -7.50
N SER A 29 -11.32 1.52 -7.62
CA SER A 29 -9.95 1.92 -7.34
C SER A 29 -9.28 2.37 -8.64
N THR A 30 -8.93 3.66 -8.70
CA THR A 30 -8.43 4.32 -9.90
C THR A 30 -7.02 4.85 -9.69
N PHE A 31 -6.16 4.72 -10.70
CA PHE A 31 -4.84 5.33 -10.67
C PHE A 31 -4.88 6.71 -11.32
N VAL A 32 -4.41 7.71 -10.59
CA VAL A 32 -4.23 9.07 -11.10
C VAL A 32 -2.74 9.39 -11.21
N PRO A 33 -2.32 10.26 -12.14
CA PRO A 33 -0.92 10.70 -12.19
C PRO A 33 -0.52 11.40 -10.90
N LEU A 34 0.59 10.99 -10.30
CA LEU A 34 1.19 11.72 -9.19
C LEU A 34 1.86 12.99 -9.75
N SER A 35 1.56 14.14 -9.16
CA SER A 35 2.16 15.41 -9.61
C SER A 35 3.68 15.39 -9.39
N PRO A 36 4.49 15.87 -10.35
CA PRO A 36 5.93 16.09 -10.12
C PRO A 36 6.23 17.07 -8.97
N SER A 37 5.24 17.89 -8.57
CA SER A 37 5.33 18.83 -7.45
C SER A 37 4.69 18.29 -6.15
N ASP A 38 4.33 17.01 -6.09
CA ASP A 38 3.74 16.41 -4.89
C ASP A 38 4.70 16.54 -3.69
N TYR A 39 4.16 16.83 -2.51
CA TYR A 39 4.95 17.06 -1.30
C TYR A 39 5.81 15.87 -0.92
N ILE A 40 5.45 14.65 -1.32
CA ILE A 40 6.22 13.44 -0.98
C ILE A 40 7.67 13.54 -1.46
N TYR A 41 7.91 14.19 -2.61
CA TYR A 41 9.24 14.43 -3.18
C TYR A 41 10.04 15.51 -2.45
N ASN A 42 9.37 16.35 -1.66
CA ASN A 42 9.97 17.44 -0.89
C ASN A 42 10.13 17.09 0.60
N THR A 43 9.83 15.85 1.00
CA THR A 43 10.05 15.40 2.38
C THR A 43 11.53 15.21 2.67
N THR A 44 11.93 15.45 3.93
CA THR A 44 13.29 15.17 4.40
C THR A 44 13.68 13.70 4.20
N PHE A 45 12.71 12.78 4.33
CA PHE A 45 12.95 11.34 4.14
C PHE A 45 13.29 11.00 2.68
N TYR A 46 12.57 11.57 1.71
CA TYR A 46 12.86 11.37 0.30
C TYR A 46 14.25 11.90 -0.05
N ALA A 47 14.56 13.15 0.34
CA ALA A 47 15.85 13.77 0.04
C ALA A 47 17.03 13.03 0.71
N ARG A 48 16.87 12.60 1.97
CA ARG A 48 17.91 11.88 2.71
C ARG A 48 18.19 10.49 2.13
N ASN A 49 17.13 9.78 1.72
CA ASN A 49 17.25 8.40 1.26
C ASN A 49 17.46 8.29 -0.26
N ASN A 50 17.32 9.38 -1.02
CA ASN A 50 17.60 9.48 -2.46
C ASN A 50 18.62 10.60 -2.74
N PRO A 51 19.87 10.50 -2.23
CA PRO A 51 20.86 11.58 -2.32
C PRO A 51 21.22 11.96 -3.77
N GLU A 52 21.21 10.99 -4.68
CA GLU A 52 21.52 11.20 -6.11
C GLU A 52 20.31 11.70 -6.91
N ARG A 53 19.15 11.91 -6.27
CA ARG A 53 17.89 12.29 -6.93
C ARG A 53 17.53 11.36 -8.09
N ASN A 54 17.69 10.06 -7.86
CA ASN A 54 17.42 9.04 -8.84
C ASN A 54 15.94 9.04 -9.27
N PRO A 55 15.64 8.68 -10.53
CA PRO A 55 14.28 8.53 -11.00
C PRO A 55 13.47 7.54 -10.12
N ALA A 56 12.23 7.90 -9.81
CA ALA A 56 11.34 7.07 -9.03
C ALA A 56 10.25 6.42 -9.90
N THR A 57 9.85 5.21 -9.53
CA THR A 57 8.54 4.67 -9.91
C THR A 57 7.54 5.17 -8.88
N ALA A 58 6.49 5.86 -9.34
CA ALA A 58 5.46 6.37 -8.46
C ALA A 58 4.06 6.09 -9.01
N ASP A 59 3.15 5.75 -8.11
CA ASP A 59 1.73 5.60 -8.42
C ASP A 59 0.85 6.09 -7.26
N LEU A 60 -0.37 6.49 -7.62
CA LEU A 60 -1.37 7.01 -6.70
C LEU A 60 -2.71 6.34 -7.01
N CYS A 61 -3.10 5.40 -6.15
CA CYS A 61 -4.39 4.73 -6.21
C CYS A 61 -5.39 5.48 -5.32
N VAL A 62 -6.53 5.87 -5.90
CA VAL A 62 -7.58 6.66 -5.24
C VAL A 62 -8.90 5.89 -5.24
N ARG A 63 -9.60 5.94 -4.11
CA ARG A 63 -10.91 5.30 -3.90
C ARG A 63 -11.81 6.21 -3.04
N LYS A 64 -12.92 6.69 -3.61
CA LYS A 64 -13.92 7.52 -2.91
C LYS A 64 -15.08 6.70 -2.37
N VAL A 65 -15.37 6.78 -1.08
CA VAL A 65 -16.46 6.01 -0.42
C VAL A 65 -17.46 6.97 0.19
N PRO A 66 -18.78 6.82 -0.04
CA PRO A 66 -19.78 7.64 0.63
C PRO A 66 -19.66 7.55 2.15
N LEU A 67 -19.77 8.69 2.85
CA LEU A 67 -19.69 8.71 4.32
C LEU A 67 -20.73 7.82 4.98
N SER A 68 -21.90 7.65 4.35
CA SER A 68 -22.96 6.74 4.80
C SER A 68 -22.55 5.26 4.83
N GLN A 69 -21.53 4.86 4.07
CA GLN A 69 -20.99 3.49 4.05
C GLN A 69 -19.87 3.26 5.06
N ILE A 70 -19.34 4.34 5.66
CA ILE A 70 -18.26 4.27 6.63
C ILE A 70 -18.85 4.01 8.02
N LYS A 71 -18.12 3.25 8.83
CA LYS A 71 -18.42 3.02 10.24
C LYS A 71 -18.39 4.37 11.00
N PRO A 72 -19.49 4.80 11.66
CA PRO A 72 -19.57 6.12 12.30
C PRO A 72 -18.44 6.42 13.27
N GLU A 73 -18.03 5.41 14.05
CA GLU A 73 -17.00 5.54 15.07
C GLU A 73 -15.62 5.95 14.50
N TYR A 74 -15.39 5.79 13.19
CA TYR A 74 -14.16 6.23 12.52
C TYR A 74 -14.26 7.65 11.96
N LEU A 75 -15.47 8.22 11.90
CA LEU A 75 -15.73 9.60 11.48
C LEU A 75 -15.79 10.58 12.67
N GLU A 76 -16.11 10.07 13.86
CA GLU A 76 -16.27 10.90 15.08
C GLU A 76 -14.95 11.41 15.65
N LYS A 77 -13.87 10.62 15.53
CA LYS A 77 -12.56 10.96 16.10
C LYS A 77 -11.55 11.26 14.99
N GLU A 78 -10.93 12.44 15.09
CA GLU A 78 -9.83 12.86 14.21
C GLU A 78 -8.71 11.81 14.19
N GLY A 79 -8.16 11.51 13.02
CA GLY A 79 -7.13 10.48 12.86
C GLY A 79 -7.65 9.04 12.81
N LYS A 80 -8.86 8.75 13.30
CA LYS A 80 -9.28 7.36 13.46
C LYS A 80 -9.52 6.66 12.12
N LEU A 81 -10.00 7.40 11.12
CA LEU A 81 -10.22 6.87 9.78
C LEU A 81 -8.91 6.40 9.12
N VAL A 82 -7.84 7.21 9.17
CA VAL A 82 -6.55 6.83 8.56
C VAL A 82 -5.88 5.69 9.33
N GLU A 83 -5.99 5.66 10.66
CA GLU A 83 -5.49 4.54 11.48
C GLU A 83 -6.15 3.22 11.08
N ARG A 84 -7.49 3.22 10.94
CA ARG A 84 -8.24 2.01 10.59
C ARG A 84 -8.11 1.63 9.12
N PHE A 85 -7.89 2.60 8.25
CA PHE A 85 -7.52 2.34 6.87
C PHE A 85 -6.13 1.68 6.78
N CYS A 86 -5.12 2.23 7.46
CA CYS A 86 -3.77 1.66 7.57
C CYS A 86 -3.81 0.24 8.18
N ALA A 87 -4.58 0.04 9.25
CA ALA A 87 -4.86 -1.26 9.84
C ALA A 87 -5.41 -2.26 8.82
N GLY A 88 -6.31 -1.81 7.95
CA GLY A 88 -6.87 -2.63 6.87
C GLY A 88 -5.85 -3.00 5.79
N VAL A 89 -4.88 -2.11 5.49
CA VAL A 89 -3.80 -2.41 4.54
C VAL A 89 -2.94 -3.55 5.07
N TRP A 90 -2.47 -3.46 6.31
CA TRP A 90 -1.51 -4.43 6.86
C TRP A 90 -2.19 -5.66 7.47
N GLY A 91 -3.33 -5.49 8.15
CA GLY A 91 -4.09 -6.58 8.76
C GLY A 91 -5.00 -7.32 7.78
N GLY A 92 -5.38 -6.69 6.67
CA GLY A 92 -6.30 -7.24 5.69
C GLY A 92 -5.76 -8.44 4.89
N LEU A 93 -6.66 -9.09 4.16
CA LEU A 93 -6.33 -10.24 3.31
C LEU A 93 -5.40 -9.87 2.15
N GLY A 94 -5.39 -8.61 1.71
CA GLY A 94 -4.51 -8.17 0.62
C GLY A 94 -3.03 -8.28 0.96
N TYR A 95 -2.67 -8.08 2.23
CA TYR A 95 -1.29 -8.21 2.70
C TYR A 95 -0.98 -9.59 3.31
N ALA A 96 -1.98 -10.45 3.52
CA ALA A 96 -1.80 -11.71 4.25
C ALA A 96 -0.74 -12.64 3.65
N TYR A 97 -0.69 -12.78 2.32
CA TYR A 97 0.32 -13.63 1.67
C TYR A 97 1.73 -13.05 1.82
N GLN A 98 1.90 -11.74 1.56
CA GLN A 98 3.19 -11.06 1.74
C GLN A 98 3.64 -11.13 3.20
N ARG A 99 2.73 -10.92 4.15
CA ARG A 99 2.97 -11.05 5.59
C ARG A 99 3.48 -12.43 5.97
N GLN A 100 2.82 -13.50 5.52
CA GLN A 100 3.27 -14.88 5.80
C GLN A 100 4.65 -15.16 5.21
N PHE A 101 4.93 -14.67 4.00
CA PHE A 101 6.24 -14.80 3.38
C PHE A 101 7.33 -14.08 4.20
N LEU A 102 7.07 -12.84 4.61
CA LEU A 102 8.00 -12.03 5.40
C LEU A 102 8.21 -12.64 6.80
N GLU A 103 7.14 -13.10 7.43
CA GLU A 103 7.18 -13.77 8.73
C GLU A 103 8.11 -14.98 8.69
N LYS A 104 7.93 -15.87 7.71
CA LYS A 104 8.80 -17.04 7.55
C LYS A 104 10.26 -16.68 7.33
N LYS A 105 10.54 -15.54 6.72
CA LYS A 105 11.90 -15.15 6.31
C LYS A 105 12.63 -14.31 7.35
N TYR A 106 11.91 -13.50 8.12
CA TYR A 106 12.49 -12.42 8.92
C TYR A 106 11.99 -12.35 10.36
N ARG A 107 10.95 -13.10 10.75
CA ARG A 107 10.50 -13.13 12.15
C ARG A 107 11.46 -13.97 12.99
N ASP A 108 12.17 -13.30 13.88
CA ASP A 108 13.21 -13.85 14.75
C ASP A 108 13.29 -13.03 16.05
N ALA A 109 14.25 -13.34 16.92
CA ALA A 109 14.45 -12.63 18.19
C ALA A 109 14.75 -11.14 18.00
N ASP A 110 15.41 -10.76 16.90
CA ASP A 110 15.80 -9.38 16.62
C ASP A 110 14.62 -8.53 16.10
N THR A 111 13.49 -9.16 15.77
CA THR A 111 12.29 -8.51 15.24
C THR A 111 11.04 -8.76 16.10
N GLU A 112 11.21 -9.30 17.31
CA GLU A 112 10.11 -9.61 18.22
C GLU A 112 9.29 -8.37 18.61
N SER A 113 9.93 -7.21 18.69
CA SER A 113 9.29 -5.92 19.00
C SER A 113 8.43 -5.35 17.86
N GLN A 114 8.51 -5.93 16.66
CA GLN A 114 7.76 -5.46 15.49
C GLN A 114 6.34 -6.05 15.45
N VAL A 115 5.46 -5.41 14.67
CA VAL A 115 4.08 -5.86 14.52
C VAL A 115 3.99 -6.91 13.41
N TRP A 116 3.63 -8.15 13.80
CA TRP A 116 3.53 -9.30 12.89
C TRP A 116 2.10 -9.84 12.77
N ASP A 117 1.43 -10.03 13.90
CA ASP A 117 0.19 -10.80 13.93
C ASP A 117 -1.00 -9.98 13.43
N THR A 118 -1.91 -10.63 12.71
CA THR A 118 -3.12 -9.99 12.12
C THR A 118 -3.88 -9.15 13.15
N LYS A 119 -4.06 -9.68 14.36
CA LYS A 119 -4.76 -8.97 15.45
C LYS A 119 -4.02 -7.70 15.86
N ALA A 120 -2.70 -7.79 16.07
CA ALA A 120 -1.88 -6.65 16.45
C ALA A 120 -1.86 -5.57 15.36
N LEU A 121 -1.82 -5.97 14.07
CA LEU A 121 -1.93 -5.05 12.94
C LEU A 121 -3.29 -4.34 12.92
N LEU A 122 -4.39 -5.06 13.15
CA LEU A 122 -5.72 -4.47 13.14
C LEU A 122 -5.98 -3.53 14.32
N GLU A 123 -5.38 -3.83 15.48
CA GLU A 123 -5.59 -3.08 16.72
C GLU A 123 -4.66 -1.87 16.86
N SER A 124 -3.48 -1.89 16.21
CA SER A 124 -2.47 -0.83 16.29
C SER A 124 -2.99 0.54 15.83
N ASP A 125 -2.59 1.58 16.57
CA ASP A 125 -2.78 2.97 16.16
C ASP A 125 -1.60 3.51 15.34
N TYR A 126 -0.58 2.69 15.05
CA TYR A 126 0.58 3.04 14.21
C TYR A 126 1.31 4.34 14.62
N PRO A 127 1.79 4.46 15.88
CA PRO A 127 2.65 5.58 16.24
C PRO A 127 3.93 5.63 15.39
N VAL A 128 4.55 6.80 15.29
CA VAL A 128 5.85 6.97 14.61
C VAL A 128 6.88 6.02 15.23
N GLY A 129 7.67 5.36 14.38
CA GLY A 129 8.62 4.32 14.75
C GLY A 129 8.04 2.90 14.78
N THR A 130 6.73 2.72 14.55
CA THR A 130 6.15 1.38 14.44
C THR A 130 6.78 0.64 13.27
N GLN A 131 7.42 -0.50 13.55
CA GLN A 131 7.99 -1.38 12.54
C GLN A 131 7.02 -2.52 12.24
N ILE A 132 6.83 -2.80 10.96
CA ILE A 132 5.83 -3.74 10.46
C ILE A 132 6.54 -4.81 9.63
N THR A 133 6.51 -6.05 10.12
CA THR A 133 6.94 -7.26 9.39
C THR A 133 8.34 -7.20 8.76
N ASP A 134 9.28 -6.54 9.43
CA ASP A 134 10.67 -6.29 9.01
C ASP A 134 10.80 -5.68 7.61
N HIS A 135 9.83 -4.86 7.22
CA HIS A 135 9.81 -4.28 5.87
C HIS A 135 9.33 -2.84 5.80
N PHE A 136 8.62 -2.38 6.84
CA PHE A 136 8.10 -1.03 6.89
C PHE A 136 8.37 -0.41 8.26
N GLU A 137 8.52 0.91 8.26
CA GLU A 137 8.61 1.73 9.47
C GLU A 137 7.78 2.99 9.31
N VAL A 138 6.92 3.29 10.27
CA VAL A 138 6.13 4.54 10.28
C VAL A 138 7.06 5.72 10.51
N LEU A 139 7.17 6.60 9.52
CA LEU A 139 7.99 7.81 9.57
C LEU A 139 7.21 9.02 10.06
N THR A 140 5.97 9.16 9.58
CA THR A 140 5.09 10.28 9.95
C THR A 140 3.67 9.81 10.11
N LYS A 141 2.96 10.45 11.04
CA LYS A 141 1.53 10.28 11.24
C LYS A 141 0.89 11.65 11.45
N THR A 142 -0.17 11.90 10.70
CA THR A 142 -1.08 13.05 10.81
C THR A 142 -2.50 12.51 10.91
N PRO A 143 -3.51 13.37 11.19
CA PRO A 143 -4.90 12.92 11.24
C PRO A 143 -5.44 12.37 9.91
N GLU A 144 -4.80 12.67 8.78
CA GLU A 144 -5.24 12.23 7.45
C GLU A 144 -4.26 11.29 6.77
N SER A 145 -3.01 11.19 7.22
CA SER A 145 -1.95 10.48 6.51
C SER A 145 -0.98 9.74 7.44
N ILE A 146 -0.63 8.52 7.07
CA ILE A 146 0.47 7.74 7.64
C ILE A 146 1.45 7.43 6.51
N ILE A 147 2.71 7.82 6.68
CA ILE A 147 3.80 7.52 5.74
C ILE A 147 4.73 6.49 6.37
N VAL A 148 5.02 5.43 5.63
CA VAL A 148 6.02 4.42 5.99
C VAL A 148 7.21 4.47 5.03
N ARG A 149 8.41 4.22 5.56
CA ARG A 149 9.56 3.81 4.75
C ARG A 149 9.35 2.38 4.29
N CYS A 150 9.72 2.07 3.05
CA CYS A 150 9.61 0.72 2.50
C CYS A 150 10.85 0.37 1.64
N GLY A 151 10.87 -0.84 1.09
CA GLY A 151 11.89 -1.29 0.14
C GLY A 151 13.00 -2.16 0.75
N ASP A 152 13.15 -2.21 2.07
CA ASP A 152 14.04 -3.11 2.81
C ASP A 152 13.73 -3.08 4.32
N SER A 153 14.43 -3.88 5.12
CA SER A 153 14.29 -3.94 6.57
C SER A 153 14.54 -2.58 7.25
N PRO A 154 13.68 -2.19 8.22
CA PRO A 154 13.86 -0.98 9.02
C PRO A 154 15.14 -0.98 9.87
N ARG A 155 15.76 -2.16 10.09
CA ARG A 155 17.05 -2.29 10.79
C ARG A 155 18.21 -1.62 10.04
N LYS A 156 18.09 -1.43 8.73
CA LYS A 156 19.06 -0.69 7.90
C LYS A 156 18.70 0.79 7.90
N THR A 157 19.33 1.58 8.75
CA THR A 157 18.93 2.98 8.95
C THR A 157 19.49 3.89 7.85
N GLU A 158 20.64 3.51 7.29
CA GLU A 158 21.36 4.16 6.20
C GLU A 158 20.62 4.12 4.85
N VAL A 159 21.20 4.77 3.85
CA VAL A 159 20.72 4.74 2.46
C VAL A 159 20.83 3.32 1.90
N ARG A 160 19.77 2.83 1.25
CA ARG A 160 19.65 1.42 0.83
C ARG A 160 19.72 1.24 -0.68
N PRO A 161 20.08 0.05 -1.19
CA PRO A 161 20.05 -0.22 -2.64
C PRO A 161 18.67 0.01 -3.25
N SER A 162 17.61 -0.39 -2.54
CA SER A 162 16.22 -0.15 -2.91
C SER A 162 15.52 0.50 -1.71
N ASP A 163 14.78 1.57 -1.96
CA ASP A 163 14.12 2.34 -0.91
C ASP A 163 12.80 2.92 -1.45
N GLY A 164 12.01 3.46 -0.55
CA GLY A 164 10.76 4.08 -0.94
C GLY A 164 9.96 4.65 0.21
N LEU A 165 8.95 5.41 -0.18
CA LEU A 165 7.92 5.93 0.70
C LEU A 165 6.57 5.38 0.25
N PHE A 166 5.81 4.89 1.21
CA PHE A 166 4.43 4.46 0.99
C PHE A 166 3.52 5.20 1.95
N GLU A 167 2.55 5.91 1.40
CA GLU A 167 1.64 6.76 2.14
C GLU A 167 0.20 6.23 2.01
N MET A 168 -0.44 6.07 3.16
CA MET A 168 -1.86 5.77 3.27
C MET A 168 -2.55 7.02 3.78
N ARG A 169 -3.42 7.59 2.95
CA ARG A 169 -4.18 8.80 3.27
C ARG A 169 -5.68 8.50 3.30
N ALA A 170 -6.38 9.08 4.26
CA ALA A 170 -7.83 9.07 4.33
C ALA A 170 -8.31 10.49 4.66
N GLU A 171 -9.01 11.11 3.72
CA GLU A 171 -9.48 12.49 3.81
C GLU A 171 -11.01 12.54 3.75
N ILE A 172 -11.64 13.25 4.68
CA ILE A 172 -13.09 13.41 4.70
C ILE A 172 -13.46 14.67 3.91
N LYS A 173 -14.11 14.48 2.76
CA LYS A 173 -14.61 15.56 1.91
C LYS A 173 -16.09 15.78 2.20
N GLN A 174 -16.38 16.52 3.27
CA GLN A 174 -17.73 16.76 3.78
C GLN A 174 -18.66 17.32 2.69
N ASP A 175 -18.19 18.30 1.92
CA ASP A 175 -18.96 18.95 0.85
C ASP A 175 -19.34 17.97 -0.29
N GLU A 176 -18.53 16.93 -0.50
CA GLU A 176 -18.79 15.87 -1.49
C GLU A 176 -19.56 14.69 -0.88
N GLY A 177 -19.75 14.64 0.44
CA GLY A 177 -20.37 13.51 1.13
C GLY A 177 -19.59 12.19 1.04
N VAL A 178 -18.27 12.26 0.82
CA VAL A 178 -17.39 11.08 0.66
C VAL A 178 -16.13 11.19 1.52
N ALA A 179 -15.54 10.04 1.86
CA ALA A 179 -14.12 9.98 2.22
C ALA A 179 -13.30 9.49 1.03
N GLU A 180 -12.17 10.14 0.79
CA GLU A 180 -11.20 9.76 -0.23
C GLU A 180 -10.03 9.03 0.42
N PHE A 181 -9.86 7.76 0.03
CA PHE A 181 -8.72 6.93 0.42
C PHE A 181 -7.68 6.95 -0.68
N GLN A 182 -6.41 7.08 -0.28
CA GLN A 182 -5.29 7.08 -1.20
C GLN A 182 -4.20 6.13 -0.72
N LEU A 183 -3.64 5.35 -1.66
CA LEU A 183 -2.40 4.63 -1.50
C LEU A 183 -1.41 5.22 -2.49
N LYS A 184 -0.38 5.90 -1.97
CA LYS A 184 0.65 6.57 -2.76
C LYS A 184 1.97 5.87 -2.53
N SER A 185 2.59 5.39 -3.60
CA SER A 185 3.89 4.75 -3.56
C SER A 185 4.92 5.56 -4.33
N VAL A 186 6.12 5.70 -3.77
CA VAL A 186 7.28 6.29 -4.44
C VAL A 186 8.50 5.41 -4.15
N PHE A 187 8.95 4.66 -5.14
CA PHE A 187 10.09 3.74 -5.03
C PHE A 187 11.26 4.25 -5.87
N TYR A 188 12.47 4.13 -5.32
CA TYR A 188 13.69 4.60 -5.96
C TYR A 188 14.90 3.77 -5.52
N GLN A 189 15.97 3.85 -6.31
CA GLN A 189 17.27 3.36 -5.89
C GLN A 189 17.89 4.41 -4.96
N GLY A 190 18.23 4.03 -3.74
CA GLY A 190 18.88 4.95 -2.80
C GLY A 190 20.39 5.06 -3.02
N LEU A 191 21.06 3.91 -3.12
CA LEU A 191 22.53 3.86 -3.28
C LEU A 191 22.98 4.00 -4.74
N GLY A 192 23.94 4.88 -4.96
CA GLY A 192 24.54 5.10 -6.27
C GLY A 192 23.59 5.80 -7.24
N LYS A 193 24.10 6.13 -8.42
CA LYS A 193 23.33 6.84 -9.45
C LYS A 193 22.62 5.87 -10.38
N ALA A 194 21.35 6.15 -10.69
CA ALA A 194 20.52 5.38 -11.60
C ALA A 194 20.10 6.26 -12.80
N THR A 195 20.06 5.66 -13.99
CA THR A 195 19.60 6.32 -15.23
C THR A 195 18.13 6.05 -15.52
N GLY A 196 17.50 5.12 -14.81
CA GLY A 196 16.13 4.69 -15.03
C GLY A 196 15.39 4.40 -13.73
N LYS A 197 14.09 4.15 -13.86
CA LYS A 197 13.21 3.78 -12.75
C LYS A 197 13.60 2.41 -12.18
N PRO A 198 13.42 2.16 -10.87
CA PRO A 198 13.82 0.90 -10.23
C PRO A 198 12.95 -0.29 -10.64
N MET A 199 11.75 -0.06 -11.18
CA MET A 199 10.85 -1.13 -11.64
C MET A 199 10.65 -1.08 -13.16
N PRO A 200 10.81 -2.22 -13.87
CA PRO A 200 10.39 -2.32 -15.27
C PRO A 200 8.86 -2.31 -15.38
N ALA A 201 8.34 -1.92 -16.55
CA ALA A 201 6.92 -1.64 -16.76
C ALA A 201 5.96 -2.79 -16.37
N HIS A 202 6.36 -4.05 -16.59
CA HIS A 202 5.52 -5.20 -16.21
C HIS A 202 5.43 -5.39 -14.70
N ILE A 203 6.50 -5.09 -13.94
CA ILE A 203 6.47 -5.11 -12.48
C ILE A 203 5.66 -3.93 -11.95
N GLU A 204 5.79 -2.74 -12.54
CA GLU A 204 4.94 -1.59 -12.21
C GLU A 204 3.46 -1.93 -12.43
N PHE A 205 3.12 -2.60 -13.53
CA PHE A 205 1.75 -3.05 -13.79
C PHE A 205 1.24 -4.02 -12.71
N LEU A 206 2.04 -5.03 -12.34
CA LEU A 206 1.69 -5.99 -11.28
C LEU A 206 1.56 -5.31 -9.91
N HIS A 207 2.46 -4.38 -9.59
CA HIS A 207 2.37 -3.56 -8.39
C HIS A 207 1.04 -2.81 -8.34
N ARG A 208 0.64 -2.16 -9.44
CA ARG A 208 -0.67 -1.47 -9.51
C ARG A 208 -1.86 -2.41 -9.31
N GLN A 209 -1.79 -3.64 -9.82
CA GLN A 209 -2.82 -4.65 -9.53
C GLN A 209 -2.83 -5.02 -8.04
N TYR A 210 -1.66 -5.19 -7.45
CA TYR A 210 -1.53 -5.49 -6.02
C TYR A 210 -2.06 -4.36 -5.14
N THR A 211 -1.75 -3.10 -5.45
CA THR A 211 -2.26 -1.92 -4.74
C THR A 211 -3.79 -1.83 -4.78
N LYS A 212 -4.44 -2.31 -5.87
CA LYS A 212 -5.90 -2.41 -5.90
C LYS A 212 -6.45 -3.42 -4.89
N VAL A 213 -5.79 -4.57 -4.69
CA VAL A 213 -6.15 -5.54 -3.64
C VAL A 213 -6.03 -4.88 -2.27
N LEU A 214 -4.88 -4.24 -2.00
CA LEU A 214 -4.64 -3.56 -0.74
C LEU A 214 -5.74 -2.52 -0.50
N MET A 215 -6.05 -1.68 -1.49
CA MET A 215 -7.10 -0.67 -1.42
C MET A 215 -8.47 -1.27 -1.08
N GLU A 216 -8.95 -2.27 -1.83
CA GLU A 216 -10.29 -2.82 -1.60
C GLU A 216 -10.39 -3.54 -0.24
N THR A 217 -9.33 -4.25 0.17
CA THR A 217 -9.31 -4.92 1.48
C THR A 217 -9.19 -3.93 2.65
N ALA A 218 -8.45 -2.83 2.47
CA ALA A 218 -8.32 -1.78 3.47
C ALA A 218 -9.61 -0.97 3.62
N VAL A 219 -10.27 -0.64 2.51
CA VAL A 219 -11.59 0.01 2.53
C VAL A 219 -12.64 -0.88 3.19
N SER A 220 -12.63 -2.19 2.91
CA SER A 220 -13.54 -3.14 3.56
C SER A 220 -13.40 -3.16 5.09
N ASN A 221 -12.22 -2.81 5.63
CA ASN A 221 -12.01 -2.71 7.08
C ASN A 221 -12.77 -1.52 7.72
N VAL A 222 -12.95 -0.43 6.97
CA VAL A 222 -13.57 0.81 7.46
C VAL A 222 -15.03 0.99 7.06
N THR A 223 -15.52 0.20 6.12
CA THR A 223 -16.93 0.19 5.70
C THR A 223 -17.78 -0.81 6.48
N ARG A 224 -19.09 -0.57 6.50
CA ARG A 224 -20.10 -1.45 7.11
C ARG A 224 -20.39 -2.68 6.25
#